data_AF-A0A8F5ZG44-F1
#
_entry.id   AF-A0A8F5ZG44-F1
#
_cell.length_a   1.000
_cell.length_b   1.000
_cell.length_c   1.000
_cell.angle_alpha   90.00
_cell.angle_beta   90.00
_cell.angle_gamma   90.00
#
_symmetry.space_group_name_H-M   'P 1'
#
loop_
_entity.id
_entity.type
_entity.pdbx_description
1 polymer ?
#
loop_
_entity_poly.entity_id
_entity_poly.type
_entity_poly.pdbx_seq_one_letter_code
_entity_poly.pdbx_strand_id
1 'polypeptide(L)' 'MSQHEYGHQGLFINPRFVTSISAVSSSPMTGKSTFVVSIQGEGDGTKLFYESASEAEDAREQLIAAALR' A
#
# COMPACT_ATOMS: atom_id res chain seq x y z
N MET A 1 -6.37 17.56 14.75
CA MET A 1 -6.33 16.09 14.94
C MET A 1 -6.48 15.46 13.56
N SER A 2 -5.38 15.31 12.82
CA SER A 2 -5.43 14.82 11.43
C SER A 2 -5.35 13.30 11.46
N GLN A 3 -6.50 12.64 11.30
CA GLN A 3 -6.54 11.22 10.98
C GLN A 3 -6.03 11.07 9.54
N HIS A 4 -4.81 10.59 9.39
CA HIS A 4 -4.36 10.06 8.11
C HIS A 4 -4.97 8.67 7.97
N GLU A 5 -6.20 8.62 7.44
CA GLU A 5 -6.73 7.39 6.87
C GLU A 5 -5.84 7.01 5.70
N TYR A 6 -5.13 5.88 5.80
CA TYR A 6 -4.40 5.27 4.67
C TYR A 6 -5.38 4.59 3.69
N GLY A 7 -6.47 5.31 3.36
CA GLY A 7 -7.57 4.83 2.55
C GLY A 7 -7.49 5.43 1.15
N HIS A 8 -6.89 4.70 0.22
CA HIS A 8 -7.24 4.91 -1.17
C HIS A 8 -8.67 4.35 -1.36
N GLN A 9 -9.67 5.25 -1.31
CA GLN A 9 -11.10 4.94 -1.31
C GLN A 9 -11.50 3.74 -0.42
N GLY A 10 -11.55 3.95 0.90
CA GLY A 10 -12.29 3.08 1.82
C GLY A 10 -11.59 1.80 2.31
N LEU A 11 -10.31 1.58 1.95
CA LEU A 11 -9.56 0.44 2.46
C LEU A 11 -8.69 0.83 3.67
N PHE A 12 -8.96 0.27 4.85
CA PHE A 12 -8.12 0.44 6.03
C PHE A 12 -7.19 -0.77 6.18
N ILE A 13 -5.89 -0.56 5.94
CA ILE A 13 -4.87 -1.58 6.20
C ILE A 13 -4.35 -1.39 7.63
N ASN A 14 -4.54 -2.40 8.48
CA ASN A 14 -3.93 -2.42 9.80
C ASN A 14 -2.49 -2.93 9.69
N PRO A 15 -1.46 -2.08 9.96
CA PRO A 15 -0.07 -2.44 9.75
C PRO A 15 0.39 -3.65 10.59
N ARG A 16 -0.25 -3.91 11.74
CA ARG A 16 0.09 -5.04 12.62
C ARG A 16 -0.15 -6.42 12.01
N PHE A 17 -1.05 -6.49 11.03
CA PHE A 17 -1.36 -7.73 10.33
C PHE A 17 -0.64 -7.84 8.99
N VAL A 18 0.13 -6.82 8.57
CA VAL A 18 0.87 -6.88 7.32
C VAL A 18 2.02 -7.87 7.44
N THR A 19 2.05 -8.85 6.55
CA THR A 19 3.08 -9.91 6.51
C THR A 19 4.11 -9.68 5.42
N SER A 20 3.73 -9.01 4.33
CA SER A 20 4.63 -8.70 3.21
C SER A 20 4.13 -7.48 2.44
N ILE A 21 5.07 -6.74 1.86
CA ILE A 21 4.82 -5.57 1.01
C ILE A 21 5.71 -5.71 -0.23
N SER A 22 5.12 -5.77 -1.42
CA SER A 22 5.87 -5.91 -2.67
C SER A 22 6.59 -4.61 -3.05
N ALA A 23 7.50 -4.69 -4.01
CA ALA A 23 8.01 -3.51 -4.71
C ALA A 23 6.89 -2.81 -5.50
N VAL A 24 7.07 -1.52 -5.78
CA VAL A 24 6.18 -0.78 -6.69
C VAL A 24 6.38 -1.26 -8.13
N SER A 25 5.27 -1.42 -8.84
CA SER A 25 5.19 -1.78 -10.24
C SER A 25 4.41 -0.69 -10.97
N SER A 26 5.05 -0.04 -11.95
CA SER A 26 4.45 1.02 -12.76
C SER A 26 4.02 0.50 -14.12
N SER A 27 2.82 0.89 -14.55
CA SER A 27 2.28 0.55 -15.86
C SER A 27 2.50 1.71 -16.84
N PRO A 28 3.32 1.53 -17.89
CA PRO A 28 3.54 2.57 -18.89
C PRO A 28 2.28 2.86 -19.74
N MET A 29 1.31 1.93 -19.79
CA MET A 29 0.05 2.13 -20.53
C MET A 29 -0.93 3.04 -19.81
N THR A 30 -0.96 3.01 -18.48
CA THR A 30 -1.95 3.76 -17.68
C THR A 30 -1.34 4.92 -16.92
N GLY A 31 -0.01 5.01 -16.85
CA GLY A 31 0.70 5.96 -15.98
C GLY A 31 0.61 5.62 -14.48
N LYS A 32 -0.19 4.61 -14.12
CA LYS A 32 -0.45 4.25 -12.72
C LYS A 32 0.63 3.34 -12.17
N SER A 33 0.86 3.46 -10.87
CA SER A 33 1.78 2.62 -10.11
C SER A 33 1.04 1.82 -9.05
N THR A 34 1.53 0.63 -8.74
CA THR A 34 0.83 -0.30 -7.84
C THR A 34 1.81 -1.06 -6.97
N PHE A 35 1.40 -1.45 -5.78
CA PHE A 35 2.11 -2.46 -4.99
C PHE A 35 1.08 -3.35 -4.29
N VAL A 36 1.53 -4.53 -3.87
CA VAL A 36 0.69 -5.55 -3.23
C VAL A 36 1.08 -5.67 -1.77
N VAL A 37 0.08 -5.71 -0.90
CA VAL A 37 0.21 -5.89 0.54
C VAL A 37 -0.41 -7.23 0.91
N SER A 38 0.35 -8.11 1.55
CA SER A 38 -0.18 -9.35 2.12
C SER A 38 -0.53 -9.12 3.59
N ILE A 39 -1.71 -9.54 4.00
CA ILE A 39 -2.23 -9.39 5.35
C ILE A 39 -2.47 -10.78 5.94
N GLN A 40 -2.12 -10.97 7.21
CA GLN A 40 -2.35 -12.21 7.93
C GLN A 40 -3.85 -12.52 7.97
N GLY A 41 -4.22 -13.69 7.44
CA GLY A 41 -5.61 -14.14 7.38
C GLY A 41 -6.36 -13.75 6.11
N GLU A 42 -5.77 -12.92 5.23
CA GLU A 42 -6.26 -12.73 3.86
C GLU A 42 -5.59 -13.73 2.91
N GLY A 43 -6.39 -14.35 2.03
CA GLY A 43 -5.91 -15.36 1.09
C GLY A 43 -5.14 -14.78 -0.09
N ASP A 44 -5.51 -13.57 -0.53
CA ASP A 44 -4.87 -12.86 -1.62
C ASP A 44 -4.23 -11.56 -1.11
N GLY A 45 -3.17 -11.11 -1.77
CA GLY A 45 -2.58 -9.81 -1.47
C GLY A 45 -3.47 -8.67 -1.97
N THR A 46 -3.67 -7.65 -1.14
CA THR A 46 -4.37 -6.43 -1.52
C THR A 46 -3.50 -5.59 -2.47
N LYS A 47 -3.96 -5.38 -3.70
CA LYS A 47 -3.28 -4.49 -4.67
C LYS A 47 -3.75 -3.05 -4.51
N LEU A 48 -2.82 -2.15 -4.23
CA LEU A 48 -3.04 -0.71 -4.13
C LEU A 48 -2.62 -0.02 -5.43
N PHE A 49 -3.40 0.97 -5.87
CA PHE A 49 -3.19 1.70 -7.11
C PHE A 49 -2.95 3.17 -6.82
N TYR A 50 -2.01 3.80 -7.50
CA TYR A 50 -1.61 5.20 -7.33
C TYR A 50 -1.43 5.84 -8.71
N GLU A 51 -1.61 7.15 -8.80
CA GLU A 51 -1.48 7.90 -10.05
C GLU A 51 -0.01 8.13 -10.45
N SER A 52 0.93 7.99 -9.51
CA SER A 52 2.36 8.13 -9.77
C SER A 52 3.23 7.13 -9.00
N ALA A 53 4.44 6.87 -9.51
CA ALA A 53 5.42 6.01 -8.83
C ALA A 53 5.90 6.60 -7.51
N SER A 54 6.04 7.94 -7.45
CA SER A 54 6.48 8.63 -6.24
C SER A 54 5.46 8.50 -5.10
N GLU A 55 4.17 8.65 -5.39
CA GLU A 55 3.12 8.45 -4.37
C GLU A 55 3.04 7.00 -3.91
N ALA A 56 3.21 6.04 -4.84
CA ALA A 56 3.23 4.63 -4.49
C ALA A 56 4.41 4.28 -3.58
N GLU A 57 5.61 4.79 -3.85
CA GLU A 57 6.78 4.54 -2.98
C GLU A 57 6.64 5.23 -1.63
N ASP A 58 6.18 6.48 -1.57
CA ASP A 58 5.95 7.18 -0.31
C ASP A 58 4.93 6.44 0.58
N ALA A 59 3.79 6.01 0.01
CA ALA A 59 2.79 5.23 0.73
C ALA A 59 3.33 3.87 1.17
N ARG A 60 4.15 3.21 0.33
CA ARG A 60 4.80 1.94 0.64
C ARG A 60 5.78 2.09 1.80
N GLU A 61 6.62 3.12 1.80
CA GLU A 61 7.56 3.41 2.89
C GLU A 61 6.85 3.71 4.20
N GLN A 62 5.76 4.50 4.16
CA GLN A 62 4.94 4.78 5.34
C GLN A 62 4.32 3.50 5.91
N LEU A 63 3.83 2.60 5.06
CA LEU A 63 3.27 1.32 5.50
C LEU A 63 4.34 0.39 6.09
N ILE A 64 5.53 0.31 5.49
CA ILE A 64 6.67 -0.42 6.05
C ILE A 64 7.04 0.13 7.42
N ALA A 65 7.17 1.46 7.54
CA ALA A 65 7.51 2.11 8.80
C ALA A 65 6.43 1.88 9.87
N ALA A 66 5.16 1.82 9.48
CA ALA A 66 4.06 1.52 10.39
C ALA A 66 4.01 0.04 10.80
N ALA A 67 4.39 -0.89 9.92
CA ALA A 67 4.44 -2.33 10.21
C ALA A 67 5.64 -2.74 11.09
N LEU A 68 6.71 -1.95 11.10
CA LEU A 68 7.90 -2.17 11.92
C LEU A 68 7.84 -1.55 13.33
N ARG A 69 6.79 -0.79 13.65
CA ARG A 69 6.57 -0.16 14.96
C ARG A 69 5.74 -1.05 15.89
#